data_AF-A0A0N7KUA1-F1
#
_entry.id   AF-A0A0N7KUA1-F1
#
_cell.length_a   1.000
_cell.length_b   1.000
_cell.length_c   1.000
_cell.angle_alpha   90.00
_cell.angle_beta   90.00
_cell.angle_gamma   90.00
#
_symmetry.space_group_name_H-M   'P 1'
#
loop_
_entity.id
_entity.type
_entity.pdbx_description
1 polymer ?
#
loop_
_entity_poly.entity_id
_entity_poly.type
_entity_poly.pdbx_seq_one_letter_code
_entity_poly.pdbx_strand_id
1 'polypeptide(L)'
;MGEMNQPPPPPVAVPPPMVMQPIMHPPVGTGAVFPPHEQFHHLAYCVHSNPSWVQVAALAFLHYLVMLGSTVMLASTIVPAMGGTPGDKARVIQSFLFMSGINTLLQTLVGTRLPTVMNASFAFVVPVLSIAKDFEQNNYASSHQRFTHTMRATQGALIVASILNMILGFSTIWGAFARKFSPVIMTPVVCVVGLGLFALGFPQVGKCVEIGLPMLILAVVVQQYVPYYFHHYHERITFLFERYSLLLCIGIVWAFAAILTAAGAYNHVSLKTQQHCRTDKSYLISSAPWIKIPYPFQWGTPIFTAGHSFGMMGAVLVSAFESTGAHFATARLAGATPPPASVLSRSVGLQ
;
A
#
# COMPACT_ATOMS: atom_id res chain seq x y z
N MET A 1 -35.48 58.42 -24.01
CA MET A 1 -35.09 57.74 -25.27
C MET A 1 -33.72 57.13 -25.06
N GLY A 2 -33.50 55.83 -24.89
CA GLY A 2 -34.36 54.65 -24.75
C GLY A 2 -33.42 53.55 -24.25
N GLU A 3 -33.72 52.94 -23.11
CA GLU A 3 -33.02 51.76 -22.60
C GLU A 3 -33.30 50.59 -23.55
N MET A 4 -32.25 49.98 -24.12
CA MET A 4 -32.36 48.74 -24.85
C MET A 4 -32.39 47.57 -23.86
N ASN A 5 -33.61 47.08 -23.60
CA ASN A 5 -33.88 45.81 -22.93
C ASN A 5 -33.32 44.64 -23.76
N GLN A 6 -32.23 44.02 -23.31
CA GLN A 6 -31.86 42.68 -23.76
C GLN A 6 -32.72 41.64 -23.02
N PRO A 7 -33.32 40.66 -23.72
CA PRO A 7 -34.08 39.59 -23.07
C PRO A 7 -33.14 38.65 -22.29
N PRO A 8 -33.62 38.02 -21.20
CA PRO A 8 -32.83 37.08 -20.43
C PRO A 8 -32.51 35.81 -21.24
N PRO A 9 -31.36 35.15 -20.98
CA PRO A 9 -31.02 33.90 -21.63
C PRO A 9 -32.02 32.79 -21.27
N PRO A 10 -32.28 31.82 -22.18
CA PRO A 10 -33.23 30.75 -21.94
C PRO A 10 -32.76 29.85 -20.79
N PRO A 11 -33.69 29.25 -20.03
CA PRO A 11 -33.36 28.34 -18.95
C PRO A 11 -32.60 27.13 -19.51
N VAL A 12 -31.44 26.83 -18.91
CA VAL A 12 -30.67 25.61 -19.18
C VAL A 12 -31.54 24.43 -18.75
N ALA A 13 -31.96 23.62 -19.72
CA ALA A 13 -32.70 22.40 -19.48
C ALA A 13 -31.81 21.44 -18.67
N VAL A 14 -32.22 21.16 -17.42
CA VAL A 14 -31.68 20.05 -16.64
C VAL A 14 -32.05 18.76 -17.38
N PRO A 15 -31.09 17.89 -17.76
CA PRO A 15 -31.43 16.63 -18.38
C PRO A 15 -32.28 15.81 -17.39
N PRO A 16 -33.30 15.06 -17.89
CA PRO A 16 -34.16 14.29 -17.01
C PRO A 16 -33.34 13.27 -16.21
N PRO A 17 -33.74 12.94 -14.97
CA PRO A 17 -33.10 11.85 -14.24
C PRO A 17 -33.26 10.58 -15.08
N MET A 18 -32.14 9.99 -15.49
CA MET A 18 -32.16 8.70 -16.16
C MET A 18 -32.80 7.69 -15.22
N VAL A 19 -33.96 7.18 -15.63
CA VAL A 19 -34.68 6.11 -14.97
C VAL A 19 -33.76 4.90 -14.95
N MET A 20 -33.25 4.58 -13.77
CA MET A 20 -32.49 3.38 -13.49
C MET A 20 -33.36 2.18 -13.86
N GLN A 21 -32.96 1.43 -14.89
CA GLN A 21 -33.61 0.16 -15.18
C GLN A 21 -33.47 -0.72 -13.92
N PRO A 22 -34.58 -1.29 -13.42
CA PRO A 22 -34.53 -2.11 -12.21
C PRO A 22 -33.69 -3.34 -12.50
N ILE A 23 -32.59 -3.49 -11.74
CA ILE A 23 -31.85 -4.73 -11.65
C ILE A 23 -32.87 -5.78 -11.20
N MET A 24 -33.20 -6.72 -12.08
CA MET A 24 -34.00 -7.89 -11.75
C MET A 24 -33.28 -8.63 -10.60
N HIS A 25 -33.91 -8.55 -9.43
CA HIS A 25 -33.56 -9.19 -8.15
C HIS A 25 -32.39 -8.56 -7.37
N PRO A 26 -32.66 -7.84 -6.27
CA PRO A 26 -31.63 -7.58 -5.26
C PRO A 26 -31.30 -8.89 -4.54
N PRO A 27 -30.03 -9.29 -4.40
CA PRO A 27 -29.66 -10.38 -3.51
C PRO A 27 -29.97 -9.96 -2.07
N VAL A 28 -30.52 -10.91 -1.30
CA VAL A 28 -30.91 -10.74 0.10
C VAL A 28 -29.72 -10.22 0.91
N GLY A 29 -29.86 -9.04 1.54
CA GLY A 29 -28.87 -8.45 2.44
C GLY A 29 -28.37 -7.05 2.07
N THR A 30 -28.90 -6.39 1.04
CA THR A 30 -28.51 -5.01 0.70
C THR A 30 -28.97 -4.02 1.77
N GLY A 31 -28.02 -3.51 2.54
CA GLY A 31 -28.21 -2.33 3.38
C GLY A 31 -28.58 -1.09 2.56
N ALA A 32 -28.95 0.00 3.24
CA ALA A 32 -29.37 1.24 2.61
C ALA A 32 -28.35 1.73 1.57
N VAL A 33 -28.81 1.90 0.32
CA VAL A 33 -28.00 2.44 -0.78
C VAL A 33 -28.08 3.95 -0.71
N PHE A 34 -26.99 4.60 -0.32
CA PHE A 34 -26.89 6.06 -0.34
C PHE A 34 -26.44 6.50 -1.74
N PRO A 35 -27.06 7.54 -2.33
CA PRO A 35 -26.62 8.06 -3.62
C PRO A 35 -25.20 8.61 -3.50
N PRO A 36 -24.30 8.25 -4.43
CA PRO A 36 -22.92 8.74 -4.40
C PRO A 36 -22.87 10.25 -4.71
N HIS A 37 -21.99 10.98 -4.03
CA HIS A 37 -21.84 12.43 -4.22
C HIS A 37 -21.13 12.78 -5.54
N GLU A 38 -20.27 11.88 -6.04
CA GLU A 38 -19.65 11.91 -7.38
C GLU A 38 -19.47 10.45 -7.84
N GLN A 39 -19.92 10.11 -9.05
CA GLN A 39 -19.66 8.80 -9.67
C GLN A 39 -18.81 9.01 -10.92
N PHE A 40 -17.60 8.44 -10.94
CA PHE A 40 -16.76 8.47 -12.14
C PHE A 40 -17.44 7.66 -13.26
N HIS A 41 -17.53 8.24 -14.47
CA HIS A 41 -18.14 7.60 -15.65
C HIS A 41 -17.53 6.23 -16.03
N HIS A 42 -16.34 5.90 -15.52
CA HIS A 42 -15.60 4.66 -15.80
C HIS A 42 -15.55 3.66 -14.62
N LEU A 43 -16.40 3.80 -13.60
CA LEU A 43 -16.44 2.84 -12.49
C LEU A 43 -17.14 1.53 -12.92
N ALA A 44 -16.35 0.48 -13.19
CA ALA A 44 -16.88 -0.81 -13.63
C ALA A 44 -17.53 -1.66 -12.51
N TYR A 45 -17.06 -1.49 -11.26
CA TYR A 45 -17.53 -2.25 -10.10
C TYR A 45 -17.71 -1.32 -8.90
N CYS A 46 -18.91 -1.31 -8.34
CA CYS A 46 -19.19 -0.66 -7.05
C CYS A 46 -18.76 -1.57 -5.89
N VAL A 47 -18.63 -1.00 -4.69
CA VAL A 47 -18.21 -1.72 -3.46
C VAL A 47 -19.04 -2.98 -3.17
N HIS A 48 -20.33 -2.97 -3.51
CA HIS A 48 -21.25 -4.10 -3.30
C HIS A 48 -21.45 -5.00 -4.52
N SER A 49 -20.72 -4.76 -5.61
CA SER A 49 -20.82 -5.61 -6.79
C SER A 49 -20.10 -6.94 -6.58
N ASN A 50 -20.63 -8.02 -7.16
CA ASN A 50 -20.08 -9.36 -7.03
C ASN A 50 -19.63 -9.88 -8.41
N PRO A 51 -18.38 -9.64 -8.82
CA PRO A 51 -17.86 -10.13 -10.09
C PRO A 51 -17.58 -11.63 -10.05
N SER A 52 -17.24 -12.21 -11.20
CA SER A 52 -16.94 -13.65 -11.27
C SER A 52 -15.74 -14.01 -10.39
N TRP A 53 -15.77 -15.19 -9.78
CA TRP A 53 -14.75 -15.63 -8.82
C TRP A 53 -13.32 -15.57 -9.40
N VAL A 54 -13.17 -15.88 -10.70
CA VAL A 54 -11.88 -15.84 -11.41
C VAL A 54 -11.33 -14.42 -11.47
N GLN A 55 -12.19 -13.43 -11.75
CA GLN A 55 -11.79 -12.03 -11.77
C GLN A 55 -11.43 -11.53 -10.36
N VAL A 56 -12.20 -11.93 -9.35
CA VAL A 56 -11.89 -11.63 -7.94
C VAL A 56 -10.52 -12.20 -7.55
N ALA A 57 -10.27 -13.47 -7.85
CA ALA A 57 -9.01 -14.13 -7.53
C ALA A 57 -7.80 -13.45 -8.21
N ALA A 58 -7.93 -13.10 -9.49
CA ALA A 58 -6.88 -12.43 -10.24
C ALA A 58 -6.61 -11.00 -9.72
N LEU A 59 -7.66 -10.23 -9.42
CA LEU A 59 -7.53 -8.88 -8.85
C LEU A 59 -6.99 -8.90 -7.42
N ALA A 60 -7.40 -9.88 -6.60
CA ALA A 60 -6.86 -10.06 -5.26
C ALA A 60 -5.36 -10.40 -5.30
N PHE A 61 -4.95 -11.26 -6.25
CA PHE A 61 -3.54 -11.57 -6.46
C PHE A 61 -2.73 -10.35 -6.89
N LEU A 62 -3.29 -9.48 -7.74
CA LEU A 62 -2.67 -8.20 -8.11
C LEU A 62 -2.47 -7.29 -6.87
N HIS A 63 -3.50 -7.10 -6.05
CA HIS A 63 -3.39 -6.30 -4.83
C HIS A 63 -2.32 -6.87 -3.89
N TYR A 64 -2.27 -8.20 -3.74
CA TYR A 64 -1.22 -8.87 -2.98
C TYR A 64 0.18 -8.58 -3.53
N LEU A 65 0.39 -8.63 -4.85
CA LEU A 65 1.71 -8.37 -5.44
C LEU A 65 2.17 -6.92 -5.28
N VAL A 66 1.26 -5.95 -5.42
CA VAL A 66 1.58 -4.54 -5.17
C VAL A 66 1.99 -4.31 -3.70
N MET A 67 1.28 -4.96 -2.77
CA MET A 67 1.59 -4.93 -1.34
C MET A 67 2.89 -5.63 -0.98
N LEU A 68 3.18 -6.75 -1.66
CA LEU A 68 4.43 -7.48 -1.49
C LEU A 68 5.63 -6.61 -1.84
N GLY A 69 5.55 -5.83 -2.94
CA GLY A 69 6.64 -4.95 -3.38
C GLY A 69 7.08 -3.96 -2.29
N SER A 70 6.12 -3.21 -1.73
CA SER A 70 6.39 -2.24 -0.65
C SER A 70 6.87 -2.92 0.64
N THR A 71 6.32 -4.08 0.99
CA THR A 71 6.75 -4.87 2.16
C THR A 71 8.19 -5.35 2.03
N VAL A 72 8.55 -5.87 0.85
CA VAL A 72 9.92 -6.33 0.55
C VAL A 72 10.88 -5.15 0.57
N MET A 73 10.49 -3.99 0.01
CA MET A 73 11.31 -2.78 0.09
C MET A 73 11.56 -2.36 1.54
N LEU A 74 10.52 -2.29 2.36
CA LEU A 74 10.62 -1.94 3.77
C LEU A 74 11.57 -2.87 4.52
N ALA A 75 11.35 -4.19 4.41
CA ALA A 75 12.21 -5.20 5.05
C ALA A 75 13.65 -5.16 4.53
N SER A 76 13.86 -4.88 3.24
CA SER A 76 15.19 -4.74 2.64
C SER A 76 15.96 -3.53 3.16
N THR A 77 15.27 -2.50 3.63
CA THR A 77 15.88 -1.31 4.21
C THR A 77 16.19 -1.51 5.69
N ILE A 78 15.22 -1.99 6.49
CA ILE A 78 15.36 -2.04 7.95
C ILE A 78 16.20 -3.23 8.43
N VAL A 79 16.06 -4.42 7.84
CA VAL A 79 16.68 -5.65 8.38
C VAL A 79 18.21 -5.63 8.29
N PRO A 80 18.82 -5.21 7.17
CA PRO A 80 20.28 -5.09 7.11
C PRO A 80 20.83 -4.05 8.09
N ALA A 81 20.12 -2.93 8.26
CA ALA A 81 20.54 -1.88 9.21
C ALA A 81 20.55 -2.39 10.66
N MET A 82 19.61 -3.27 11.03
CA MET A 82 19.59 -3.93 12.33
C MET A 82 20.70 -5.01 12.49
N GLY A 83 21.35 -5.45 11.40
CA GLY A 83 22.30 -6.56 11.40
C GLY A 83 21.67 -7.95 11.17
N GLY A 84 20.44 -8.00 10.64
CA GLY A 84 19.74 -9.25 10.37
C GLY A 84 20.25 -9.99 9.13
N THR A 85 20.10 -11.31 9.14
CA THR A 85 20.46 -12.19 8.02
C THR A 85 19.36 -12.26 6.95
N PRO A 86 19.59 -12.83 5.74
CA PRO A 86 18.53 -13.08 4.77
C PRO A 86 17.37 -13.93 5.33
N GLY A 87 17.67 -14.87 6.23
CA GLY A 87 16.64 -15.64 6.93
C GLY A 87 15.81 -14.78 7.88
N ASP A 88 16.41 -13.82 8.58
CA ASP A 88 15.68 -12.85 9.41
C ASP A 88 14.82 -11.93 8.56
N LYS A 89 15.33 -11.50 7.39
CA LYS A 89 14.58 -10.71 6.41
C LYS A 89 13.32 -11.45 5.94
N ALA A 90 13.44 -12.73 5.59
CA ALA A 90 12.29 -13.54 5.21
C ALA A 90 11.24 -13.62 6.33
N ARG A 91 11.66 -13.81 7.59
CA ARG A 91 10.75 -13.84 8.75
C ARG A 91 10.01 -12.51 8.96
N VAL A 92 10.70 -11.38 8.77
CA VAL A 92 10.08 -10.05 8.88
C VAL A 92 9.05 -9.84 7.77
N ILE A 93 9.37 -10.20 6.52
CA ILE A 93 8.43 -10.12 5.39
C ILE A 93 7.18 -10.96 5.65
N GLN A 94 7.34 -12.21 6.09
CA GLN A 94 6.23 -13.10 6.44
C GLN A 94 5.34 -12.50 7.53
N SER A 95 5.95 -11.90 8.55
CA SER A 95 5.23 -11.30 9.68
C SER A 95 4.46 -10.06 9.25
N PHE A 96 5.05 -9.20 8.41
CA PHE A 96 4.37 -8.03 7.86
C PHE A 96 3.18 -8.41 6.98
N LEU A 97 3.34 -9.37 6.07
CA LEU A 97 2.25 -9.82 5.20
C LEU A 97 1.10 -10.44 6.00
N PHE A 98 1.41 -11.28 7.00
CA PHE A 98 0.41 -11.92 7.83
C PHE A 98 -0.37 -10.90 8.67
N MET A 99 0.32 -9.97 9.34
CA MET A 99 -0.33 -8.90 10.12
C MET A 99 -1.09 -7.91 9.23
N SER A 100 -0.56 -7.58 8.05
CA SER A 100 -1.25 -6.76 7.04
C SER A 100 -2.56 -7.41 6.58
N GLY A 101 -2.57 -8.73 6.37
CA GLY A 101 -3.79 -9.47 6.05
C GLY A 101 -4.84 -9.40 7.16
N ILE A 102 -4.44 -9.65 8.42
CA ILE A 102 -5.34 -9.53 9.58
C ILE A 102 -5.88 -8.10 9.71
N ASN A 103 -5.01 -7.09 9.63
CA ASN A 103 -5.42 -5.70 9.76
C ASN A 103 -6.36 -5.28 8.62
N THR A 104 -6.10 -5.73 7.38
CA THR A 104 -7.00 -5.49 6.25
C THR A 104 -8.37 -6.13 6.47
N LEU A 105 -8.44 -7.34 7.04
CA LEU A 105 -9.72 -7.97 7.40
C LEU A 105 -10.44 -7.18 8.50
N LEU A 106 -9.73 -6.75 9.55
CA LEU A 106 -10.32 -5.92 10.61
C LEU A 106 -10.86 -4.60 10.07
N GLN A 107 -10.09 -3.95 9.18
CA GLN A 107 -10.43 -2.69 8.55
C GLN A 107 -11.65 -2.80 7.62
N THR A 108 -11.74 -3.89 6.86
CA THR A 108 -12.86 -4.14 5.93
C THR A 108 -14.12 -4.64 6.63
N LEU A 109 -14.03 -5.38 7.74
CA LEU A 109 -15.19 -5.90 8.47
C LEU A 109 -15.74 -4.91 9.51
N VAL A 110 -14.84 -4.39 10.36
CA VAL A 110 -15.18 -3.57 11.54
C VAL A 110 -14.82 -2.10 11.34
N GLY A 111 -13.72 -1.80 10.63
CA GLY A 111 -13.20 -0.45 10.41
C GLY A 111 -14.06 0.42 9.49
N THR A 112 -13.52 0.88 8.37
CA THR A 112 -14.24 1.74 7.43
C THR A 112 -15.19 1.01 6.51
N ARG A 113 -15.05 -0.32 6.36
CA ARG A 113 -15.76 -1.13 5.35
C ARG A 113 -15.55 -0.64 3.91
N LEU A 114 -14.53 0.19 3.70
CA LEU A 114 -14.08 0.59 2.38
C LEU A 114 -13.06 -0.43 1.87
N PRO A 115 -12.91 -0.59 0.54
CA PRO A 115 -11.91 -1.46 -0.07
C PRO A 115 -10.50 -0.87 0.08
N THR A 116 -10.01 -0.85 1.33
CA THR A 116 -8.73 -0.29 1.74
C THR A 116 -7.83 -1.42 2.22
N VAL A 117 -6.62 -1.49 1.67
CA VAL A 117 -5.63 -2.49 2.06
C VAL A 117 -4.67 -1.87 3.07
N MET A 118 -4.49 -2.50 4.22
CA MET A 118 -3.63 -2.01 5.30
C MET A 118 -2.22 -2.57 5.14
N ASN A 119 -1.20 -1.71 5.15
CA ASN A 119 0.20 -2.11 5.09
C ASN A 119 1.04 -1.46 6.19
N ALA A 120 2.26 -1.94 6.37
CA ALA A 120 3.28 -1.22 7.15
C ALA A 120 3.61 0.14 6.48
N SER A 121 3.53 1.22 7.25
CA SER A 121 3.85 2.57 6.76
C SER A 121 5.36 2.82 6.73
N PHE A 122 5.80 3.57 5.71
CA PHE A 122 7.18 4.01 5.59
C PHE A 122 7.55 5.09 6.61
N ALA A 123 6.56 5.73 7.26
CA ALA A 123 6.81 6.66 8.36
C ALA A 123 7.62 6.01 9.51
N PHE A 124 7.47 4.69 9.70
CA PHE A 124 8.20 3.94 10.73
C PHE A 124 9.66 3.64 10.37
N VAL A 125 10.09 3.82 9.12
CA VAL A 125 11.47 3.53 8.70
C VAL A 125 12.46 4.38 9.48
N VAL A 126 12.22 5.69 9.58
CA VAL A 126 13.16 6.63 10.20
C VAL A 126 13.37 6.34 11.69
N PRO A 127 12.31 6.20 12.52
CA PRO A 127 12.48 5.79 13.91
C PRO A 127 13.18 4.44 14.06
N VAL A 128 12.81 3.44 13.24
CA VAL A 128 13.43 2.11 13.30
C VAL A 128 14.94 2.17 13.01
N LEU A 129 15.34 2.92 11.98
CA LEU A 129 16.76 3.11 11.66
C LEU A 129 17.50 3.90 12.74
N SER A 130 16.84 4.86 13.39
CA SER A 130 17.40 5.58 14.53
C SER A 130 17.70 4.64 15.71
N ILE A 131 16.78 3.72 16.02
CA ILE A 131 16.97 2.70 17.07
C ILE A 131 18.10 1.74 16.67
N ALA A 132 18.14 1.31 15.41
CA ALA A 132 19.21 0.43 14.92
C ALA A 132 20.59 1.09 15.03
N LYS A 133 20.69 2.38 14.72
CA LYS A 133 21.93 3.17 14.81
C LYS A 133 22.39 3.39 16.26
N ASP A 134 21.45 3.63 17.17
CA ASP A 134 21.73 3.75 18.61
C ASP A 134 22.40 2.48 19.14
N PHE A 135 21.89 1.32 18.75
CA PHE A 135 22.47 0.04 19.13
C PHE A 135 23.71 -0.35 18.32
N GLU A 136 23.97 0.25 17.16
CA GLU A 136 25.20 -0.03 16.39
C GLU A 136 26.46 0.29 17.20
N GLN A 137 26.40 1.28 18.09
CA GLN A 137 27.52 1.72 18.93
C GLN A 137 27.82 0.78 20.10
N ASN A 138 26.93 -0.16 20.41
CA ASN A 138 27.11 -1.10 21.51
C ASN A 138 27.94 -2.32 21.08
N ASN A 139 28.84 -2.78 21.96
CA ASN A 139 29.63 -3.99 21.75
C ASN A 139 28.78 -5.27 21.90
N TYR A 140 28.11 -5.67 20.82
CA TYR A 140 27.45 -6.99 20.74
C TYR A 140 28.40 -8.07 20.24
N ALA A 141 28.30 -9.27 20.81
CA ALA A 141 29.13 -10.41 20.42
C ALA A 141 28.77 -10.96 19.02
N SER A 142 27.55 -10.71 18.52
CA SER A 142 27.12 -11.14 17.18
C SER A 142 26.10 -10.18 16.54
N SER A 143 26.13 -10.08 15.21
CA SER A 143 25.15 -9.29 14.44
C SER A 143 23.71 -9.77 14.65
N HIS A 144 23.51 -11.07 14.86
CA HIS A 144 22.18 -11.63 15.13
C HIS A 144 21.65 -11.21 16.50
N GLN A 145 22.52 -11.11 17.52
CA GLN A 145 22.13 -10.58 18.83
C GLN A 145 21.73 -9.11 18.72
N ARG A 146 22.46 -8.31 17.93
CA ARG A 146 22.09 -6.91 17.64
C ARG A 146 20.73 -6.82 16.96
N PHE A 147 20.46 -7.67 15.97
CA PHE A 147 19.17 -7.74 15.29
C PHE A 147 18.02 -8.04 16.27
N THR A 148 18.16 -9.10 17.07
CA THR A 148 17.13 -9.51 18.03
C THR A 148 16.90 -8.44 19.10
N HIS A 149 17.97 -7.81 19.61
CA HIS A 149 17.85 -6.72 20.58
C HIS A 149 17.12 -5.51 19.99
N THR A 150 17.48 -5.12 18.76
CA THR A 150 16.86 -4.00 18.06
C THR A 150 15.39 -4.26 17.75
N MET A 151 15.04 -5.50 17.35
CA MET A 151 13.65 -5.89 17.15
C MET A 151 12.85 -5.82 18.45
N ARG A 152 13.39 -6.30 19.57
CA ARG A 152 12.69 -6.24 20.87
C ARG A 152 12.43 -4.81 21.33
N ALA A 153 13.39 -3.90 21.13
CA ALA A 153 13.21 -2.47 21.42
C ALA A 153 12.19 -1.82 20.47
N THR A 154 12.26 -2.14 19.17
CA THR A 154 11.30 -1.68 18.17
C THR A 154 9.88 -2.14 18.52
N GLN A 155 9.70 -3.39 18.94
CA GLN A 155 8.40 -3.93 19.37
C GLN A 155 7.85 -3.20 20.59
N GLY A 156 8.68 -2.96 21.62
CA GLY A 156 8.27 -2.22 22.80
C GLY A 156 7.83 -0.79 22.46
N ALA A 157 8.62 -0.10 21.63
CA ALA A 157 8.31 1.25 21.18
C ALA A 157 7.03 1.31 20.31
N LEU A 158 6.81 0.32 19.44
CA LEU A 158 5.59 0.19 18.64
C LEU A 158 4.36 -0.04 19.53
N ILE A 159 4.45 -0.87 20.58
CA ILE A 159 3.33 -1.08 21.52
C ILE A 159 2.91 0.24 22.19
N VAL A 160 3.88 1.02 22.67
CA VAL A 160 3.60 2.32 23.29
C VAL A 160 2.96 3.29 22.27
N ALA A 161 3.48 3.32 21.05
CA ALA A 161 2.94 4.16 19.99
C ALA A 161 1.52 3.73 19.56
N SER A 162 1.23 2.42 19.52
CA SER A 162 -0.12 1.90 19.26
C SER A 162 -1.11 2.27 20.35
N ILE A 163 -0.70 2.35 21.62
CA ILE A 163 -1.57 2.84 22.71
C ILE A 163 -1.99 4.29 22.44
N LEU A 164 -1.05 5.15 22.01
CA LEU A 164 -1.38 6.50 21.59
C LEU A 164 -2.38 6.50 20.43
N ASN A 165 -2.17 5.66 19.42
CA ASN A 165 -3.08 5.58 18.27
C ASN A 165 -4.50 5.17 18.69
N MET A 166 -4.61 4.16 19.56
CA MET A 166 -5.89 3.71 20.13
C MET A 166 -6.58 4.81 20.91
N ILE A 167 -5.84 5.56 21.74
CA ILE A 167 -6.39 6.72 22.47
C ILE A 167 -6.91 7.75 21.48
N LEU A 168 -6.12 8.15 20.48
CA LEU A 168 -6.53 9.15 19.49
C LEU A 168 -7.75 8.71 18.66
N GLY A 169 -7.79 7.44 18.26
CA GLY A 169 -8.87 6.87 17.46
C GLY A 169 -10.16 6.65 18.25
N PHE A 170 -10.12 5.98 19.40
CA PHE A 170 -11.33 5.66 20.18
C PHE A 170 -11.88 6.83 20.99
N SER A 171 -11.06 7.82 21.35
CA SER A 171 -11.53 9.03 22.04
C SER A 171 -12.32 10.00 21.15
N THR A 172 -12.53 9.69 19.87
CA THR A 172 -13.17 10.55 18.85
C THR A 172 -12.45 11.87 18.56
N ILE A 173 -11.32 12.15 19.23
CA ILE A 173 -10.48 13.33 19.01
C ILE A 173 -10.03 13.37 17.55
N TRP A 174 -9.61 12.22 17.01
CA TRP A 174 -9.21 12.14 15.61
C TRP A 174 -10.36 12.48 14.67
N GLY A 175 -11.57 11.98 14.92
CA GLY A 175 -12.76 12.34 14.13
C GLY A 175 -13.06 13.84 14.18
N ALA A 176 -12.93 14.49 15.34
CA ALA A 176 -13.13 15.93 15.46
C ALA A 176 -12.10 16.74 14.65
N PHE A 177 -10.85 16.29 14.65
CA PHE A 177 -9.79 16.88 13.85
C PHE A 177 -9.99 16.61 12.35
N ALA A 178 -10.41 15.39 12.00
CA ALA A 178 -10.64 14.98 10.62
C ALA A 178 -11.74 15.77 9.90
N ARG A 179 -12.71 16.32 10.64
CA ARG A 179 -13.71 17.25 10.08
C ARG A 179 -13.09 18.54 9.52
N LYS A 180 -11.90 18.92 9.99
CA LYS A 180 -11.18 20.11 9.51
C LYS A 180 -10.35 19.82 8.25
N PHE A 181 -10.27 18.55 7.84
CA PHE A 181 -9.53 18.18 6.64
C PHE A 181 -10.29 18.59 5.39
N SER A 182 -9.74 19.59 4.70
CA SER A 182 -10.14 19.98 3.35
C SER A 182 -9.28 19.26 2.31
N PRO A 183 -9.78 19.03 1.07
CA PRO A 183 -8.97 18.57 -0.06
C PRO A 183 -7.69 19.38 -0.28
N VAL A 184 -7.68 20.66 0.12
CA VAL A 184 -6.51 21.55 0.07
C VAL A 184 -5.37 21.09 0.99
N ILE A 185 -5.70 20.49 2.14
CA ILE A 185 -4.73 19.95 3.11
C ILE A 185 -4.32 18.53 2.72
N MET A 186 -5.27 17.72 2.24
CA MET A 186 -5.04 16.31 1.96
C MET A 186 -4.21 16.07 0.69
N THR A 187 -4.41 16.87 -0.35
CA THR A 187 -3.68 16.69 -1.62
C THR A 187 -2.16 16.79 -1.42
N PRO A 188 -1.60 17.83 -0.77
CA PRO A 188 -0.17 17.90 -0.51
C PRO A 188 0.36 16.73 0.32
N VAL A 189 -0.38 16.28 1.34
CA VAL A 189 0.03 15.14 2.19
C VAL A 189 0.16 13.87 1.36
N VAL A 190 -0.86 13.53 0.56
CA VAL A 190 -0.82 12.36 -0.32
C VAL A 190 0.30 12.47 -1.36
N CYS A 191 0.54 13.66 -1.92
CA CYS A 191 1.65 13.92 -2.83
C CYS A 191 3.02 13.68 -2.18
N VAL A 192 3.24 14.19 -0.95
CA VAL A 192 4.51 14.00 -0.23
C VAL A 192 4.76 12.53 0.06
N VAL A 193 3.73 11.78 0.44
CA VAL A 193 3.82 10.34 0.69
C VAL A 193 4.20 9.60 -0.59
N GLY A 194 3.50 9.88 -1.70
CA GLY A 194 3.78 9.27 -3.00
C GLY A 194 5.19 9.60 -3.52
N LEU A 195 5.59 10.86 -3.47
CA LEU A 195 6.93 11.30 -3.87
C LEU A 195 8.02 10.73 -2.96
N GLY A 196 7.75 10.58 -1.66
CA GLY A 196 8.66 9.95 -0.70
C GLY A 196 8.91 8.49 -1.03
N LEU A 197 7.87 7.72 -1.37
CA LEU A 197 8.02 6.34 -1.83
C LEU A 197 8.80 6.26 -3.14
N PHE A 198 8.55 7.18 -4.09
CA PHE A 198 9.30 7.23 -5.34
C PHE A 198 10.79 7.49 -5.10
N ALA A 199 11.12 8.44 -4.22
CA ALA A 199 12.51 8.76 -3.87
C ALA A 199 13.25 7.56 -3.23
N LEU A 200 12.54 6.66 -2.54
CA LEU A 200 13.11 5.45 -1.97
C LEU A 200 13.18 4.28 -2.98
N GLY A 201 12.18 4.16 -3.86
CA GLY A 201 12.05 3.07 -4.82
C GLY A 201 12.91 3.23 -6.06
N PHE A 202 12.96 4.43 -6.63
CA PHE A 202 13.69 4.70 -7.89
C PHE A 202 15.19 4.36 -7.78
N PRO A 203 15.91 4.69 -6.69
CA PRO A 203 17.30 4.27 -6.53
C PRO A 203 17.50 2.75 -6.49
N GLN A 204 16.50 1.96 -6.08
CA GLN A 204 16.60 0.49 -6.09
C GLN A 204 16.57 -0.06 -7.51
N VAL A 205 15.76 0.54 -8.39
CA VAL A 205 15.71 0.20 -9.82
C VAL A 205 17.08 0.45 -10.48
N GLY A 206 17.75 1.55 -10.10
CA GLY A 206 19.07 1.90 -10.60
C GLY A 206 20.22 0.98 -10.13
N LYS A 207 20.02 0.13 -9.11
CA LYS A 207 21.05 -0.83 -8.68
C LYS A 207 21.30 -1.94 -9.69
N CYS A 208 20.31 -2.23 -10.54
CA CYS A 208 20.41 -3.15 -11.64
C CYS A 208 19.72 -2.54 -12.87
N VAL A 209 20.43 -1.65 -13.55
CA VAL A 209 19.86 -0.87 -14.68
C VAL A 209 19.42 -1.78 -15.83
N GLU A 210 20.10 -2.93 -16.02
CA GLU A 210 19.83 -3.87 -17.09
C GLU A 210 18.45 -4.54 -16.96
N ILE A 211 17.93 -4.69 -15.74
CA ILE A 211 16.60 -5.24 -15.46
C ILE A 211 15.59 -4.12 -15.21
N GLY A 212 16.03 -3.06 -14.53
CA GLY A 212 15.20 -1.93 -14.16
C GLY A 212 14.73 -1.09 -15.36
N LEU A 213 15.60 -0.83 -16.33
CA LEU A 213 15.25 -0.04 -17.51
C LEU A 213 14.22 -0.75 -18.40
N PRO A 214 14.37 -2.05 -18.74
CA PRO A 214 13.32 -2.80 -19.44
C PRO A 214 12.00 -2.82 -18.69
N MET A 215 12.02 -2.92 -17.36
CA MET A 215 10.80 -2.85 -16.55
C MET A 215 10.05 -1.53 -16.72
N LEU A 216 10.76 -0.39 -16.68
CA LEU A 216 10.16 0.92 -16.87
C LEU A 216 9.62 1.12 -18.29
N ILE A 217 10.41 0.74 -19.31
CA ILE A 217 9.98 0.82 -20.71
C ILE A 217 8.75 -0.05 -20.93
N LEU A 218 8.77 -1.29 -20.46
CA LEU A 218 7.66 -2.23 -20.59
C LEU A 218 6.41 -1.71 -19.88
N ALA A 219 6.55 -1.17 -18.66
CA ALA A 219 5.43 -0.58 -17.94
C ALA A 219 4.78 0.56 -18.73
N VAL A 220 5.57 1.49 -19.28
CA VAL A 220 5.06 2.60 -20.09
C VAL A 220 4.36 2.09 -21.36
N VAL A 221 5.00 1.17 -22.09
CA VAL A 221 4.44 0.63 -23.35
C VAL A 221 3.14 -0.13 -23.08
N VAL A 222 3.12 -1.03 -22.09
CA VAL A 222 1.97 -1.88 -21.81
C VAL A 222 0.83 -1.09 -21.14
N GLN A 223 1.11 -0.06 -20.36
CA GLN A 223 0.08 0.75 -19.70
C GLN A 223 -0.48 1.88 -20.58
N GLN A 224 0.34 2.53 -21.42
CA GLN A 224 -0.08 3.71 -22.16
C GLN A 224 -0.32 3.42 -23.64
N TYR A 225 0.60 2.70 -24.29
CA TYR A 225 0.56 2.50 -25.74
C TYR A 225 -0.41 1.39 -26.15
N VAL A 226 -0.41 0.27 -25.43
CA VAL A 226 -1.26 -0.88 -25.75
C VAL A 226 -2.76 -0.55 -25.62
N PRO A 227 -3.26 0.06 -24.52
CA PRO A 227 -4.68 0.41 -24.45
C PRO A 227 -5.08 1.43 -25.51
N TYR A 228 -4.24 2.43 -25.81
CA TYR A 228 -4.51 3.42 -26.86
C TYR A 228 -4.62 2.78 -28.25
N TYR A 229 -3.72 1.87 -28.61
CA TYR A 229 -3.71 1.21 -29.91
C TYR A 229 -4.85 0.20 -30.06
N PHE A 230 -5.12 -0.61 -29.03
CA PHE A 230 -6.13 -1.67 -29.08
C PHE A 230 -7.56 -1.20 -28.73
N HIS A 231 -7.73 0.04 -28.27
CA HIS A 231 -9.04 0.62 -27.96
C HIS A 231 -10.02 0.51 -29.13
N HIS A 232 -9.55 0.67 -30.36
CA HIS A 232 -10.39 0.65 -31.55
C HIS A 232 -10.73 -0.75 -32.08
N TYR A 233 -9.91 -1.76 -31.74
CA TYR A 233 -10.01 -3.09 -32.35
C TYR A 233 -10.68 -4.11 -31.43
N HIS A 234 -10.33 -4.20 -30.15
CA HIS A 234 -10.79 -5.29 -29.26
C HIS A 234 -11.00 -4.82 -27.81
N GLU A 235 -12.24 -4.53 -27.42
CA GLU A 235 -12.60 -4.11 -26.04
C GLU A 235 -12.15 -5.10 -24.96
N ARG A 236 -12.22 -6.42 -25.23
CA ARG A 236 -11.81 -7.45 -24.25
C ARG A 236 -10.30 -7.46 -23.97
N ILE A 237 -9.49 -7.18 -24.98
CA ILE A 237 -8.02 -7.16 -24.84
C ILE A 237 -7.61 -5.90 -24.09
N THR A 238 -8.18 -4.76 -24.46
CA THR A 238 -7.98 -3.48 -23.76
C THR A 238 -8.30 -3.60 -22.28
N PHE A 239 -9.43 -4.24 -21.94
CA PHE A 239 -9.84 -4.50 -20.55
C PHE A 239 -8.86 -5.39 -19.76
N LEU A 240 -8.29 -6.42 -20.40
CA LEU A 240 -7.29 -7.29 -19.80
C LEU A 240 -5.98 -6.53 -19.53
N PHE A 241 -5.51 -5.75 -20.49
CA PHE A 241 -4.27 -4.98 -20.34
C PHE A 241 -4.41 -3.85 -19.31
N GLU A 242 -5.52 -3.11 -19.31
CA GLU A 242 -5.75 -2.00 -18.37
C GLU A 242 -5.73 -2.47 -16.90
N ARG A 243 -6.25 -3.69 -16.63
CA ARG A 243 -6.34 -4.24 -15.27
C ARG A 243 -5.12 -5.05 -14.85
N TYR A 244 -4.54 -5.83 -15.75
CA TYR A 244 -3.49 -6.81 -15.43
C TYR A 244 -2.12 -6.44 -15.99
N SER A 245 -1.96 -5.25 -16.57
CA SER A 245 -0.67 -4.79 -17.14
C SER A 245 0.50 -4.96 -16.16
N LEU A 246 0.32 -4.61 -14.89
CA LEU A 246 1.37 -4.77 -13.87
C LEU A 246 1.78 -6.24 -13.68
N LEU A 247 0.83 -7.19 -13.66
CA LEU A 247 1.14 -8.62 -13.54
C LEU A 247 1.95 -9.11 -14.74
N LEU A 248 1.53 -8.72 -15.94
CA LEU A 248 2.21 -9.10 -17.18
C LEU A 248 3.63 -8.53 -17.20
N CYS A 249 3.81 -7.25 -16.83
CA CYS A 249 5.12 -6.63 -16.77
C CYS A 249 6.06 -7.34 -15.79
N ILE A 250 5.58 -7.63 -14.57
CA ILE A 250 6.37 -8.35 -13.56
C ILE A 250 6.75 -9.75 -14.05
N GLY A 251 5.80 -10.49 -14.65
CA GLY A 251 6.06 -11.83 -15.19
C GLY A 251 7.11 -11.84 -16.30
N ILE A 252 7.00 -10.91 -17.26
CA ILE A 252 7.94 -10.79 -18.39
C ILE A 252 9.33 -10.39 -17.89
N VAL A 253 9.44 -9.38 -17.03
CA VAL A 253 10.72 -8.92 -16.49
C VAL A 253 11.38 -10.00 -15.64
N TRP A 254 10.61 -10.74 -14.85
CA TRP A 254 11.14 -11.86 -14.08
C TRP A 254 11.67 -12.98 -14.98
N ALA A 255 10.93 -13.34 -16.04
CA ALA A 255 11.39 -14.33 -17.01
C ALA A 255 12.68 -13.88 -17.72
N PHE A 256 12.75 -12.60 -18.12
CA PHE A 256 13.94 -12.00 -18.69
C PHE A 256 15.15 -12.06 -17.73
N ALA A 257 14.95 -11.69 -16.47
CA ALA A 257 15.98 -11.77 -15.43
C ALA A 257 16.46 -13.21 -15.18
N ALA A 258 15.55 -14.18 -15.23
CA ALA A 258 15.88 -15.60 -15.09
C ALA A 258 16.72 -16.11 -16.28
N ILE A 259 16.38 -15.71 -17.50
CA ILE A 259 17.16 -16.06 -18.71
C ILE A 259 18.57 -15.45 -18.64
N LEU A 260 18.69 -14.16 -18.28
CA LEU A 260 20.01 -13.52 -18.13
C LEU A 260 20.87 -14.17 -17.04
N THR A 261 20.22 -14.61 -15.96
CA THR A 261 20.89 -15.35 -14.88
C THR A 261 21.39 -16.72 -15.38
N ALA A 262 20.56 -17.46 -16.12
CA ALA A 262 20.92 -18.77 -16.67
C ALA A 262 21.98 -18.68 -17.78
N ALA A 263 21.96 -17.63 -18.58
CA ALA A 263 22.94 -17.34 -19.63
C ALA A 263 24.33 -16.96 -19.07
N GLY A 264 24.46 -16.76 -17.75
CA GLY A 264 25.73 -16.48 -17.09
C GLY A 264 26.23 -15.04 -17.25
N ALA A 265 25.38 -14.11 -17.71
CA ALA A 265 25.74 -12.71 -17.92
C ALA A 265 26.29 -12.03 -16.65
N TYR A 266 25.88 -12.51 -15.47
CA TYR A 266 26.29 -11.97 -14.18
C TYR A 266 27.34 -12.81 -13.43
N ASN A 267 27.98 -13.80 -14.07
CA ASN A 267 28.95 -14.67 -13.37
C ASN A 267 30.29 -13.98 -13.07
N HIS A 268 30.70 -13.00 -13.89
CA HIS A 268 31.98 -12.30 -13.77
C HIS A 268 31.87 -10.86 -13.25
N VAL A 269 30.68 -10.43 -12.83
CA VAL A 269 30.47 -9.07 -12.30
C VAL A 269 30.69 -8.99 -10.79
N SER A 270 30.79 -7.77 -10.25
CA SER A 270 31.01 -7.54 -8.81
C SER A 270 29.95 -8.23 -7.94
N LEU A 271 30.33 -8.67 -6.73
CA LEU A 271 29.43 -9.36 -5.79
C LEU A 271 28.17 -8.53 -5.46
N LYS A 272 28.31 -7.20 -5.40
CA LYS A 272 27.19 -6.28 -5.15
C LYS A 272 26.18 -6.28 -6.31
N THR A 273 26.68 -6.28 -7.55
CA THR A 273 25.85 -6.40 -8.75
C THR A 273 25.19 -7.78 -8.80
N GLN A 274 25.92 -8.85 -8.46
CA GLN A 274 25.35 -10.20 -8.40
C GLN A 274 24.21 -10.32 -7.38
N GLN A 275 24.31 -9.67 -6.22
CA GLN A 275 23.25 -9.69 -5.21
C GLN A 275 21.96 -8.97 -5.65
N HIS A 276 22.08 -7.95 -6.50
CA HIS A 276 20.93 -7.16 -6.95
C HIS A 276 20.34 -7.63 -8.29
N CYS A 277 21.17 -8.11 -9.21
CA CYS A 277 20.75 -8.49 -10.56
C CYS A 277 20.44 -9.97 -10.73
N ARG A 278 20.98 -10.85 -9.87
CA ARG A 278 20.84 -12.31 -10.03
C ARG A 278 19.64 -12.82 -9.24
N THR A 279 18.81 -13.66 -9.86
CA THR A 279 17.55 -14.14 -9.27
C THR A 279 17.74 -15.16 -8.14
N ASP A 280 18.89 -15.83 -8.07
CA ASP A 280 19.18 -16.94 -7.16
C ASP A 280 19.98 -16.55 -5.90
N LYS A 281 20.51 -15.31 -5.81
CA LYS A 281 21.34 -14.82 -4.69
C LYS A 281 20.56 -14.19 -3.54
N SER A 282 19.23 -14.18 -3.60
CA SER A 282 18.42 -13.62 -2.52
C SER A 282 18.49 -14.46 -1.23
N TYR A 283 18.79 -15.76 -1.35
CA TYR A 283 18.80 -16.76 -0.26
C TYR A 283 17.52 -16.83 0.59
N LEU A 284 16.46 -16.12 0.19
CA LEU A 284 15.20 -16.04 0.92
C LEU A 284 14.49 -17.39 0.95
N ILE A 285 14.40 -18.06 -0.20
CA ILE A 285 13.70 -19.35 -0.33
C ILE A 285 14.46 -20.48 0.38
N SER A 286 15.79 -20.47 0.32
CA SER A 286 16.62 -21.51 0.95
C SER A 286 16.69 -21.36 2.47
N SER A 287 16.47 -20.15 3.00
CA SER A 287 16.57 -19.88 4.45
C SER A 287 15.21 -19.90 5.16
N ALA A 288 14.11 -19.93 4.42
CA ALA A 288 12.76 -19.86 4.98
C ALA A 288 12.15 -21.26 5.13
N PRO A 289 11.52 -21.58 6.29
CA PRO A 289 10.71 -22.78 6.41
C PRO A 289 9.47 -22.70 5.53
N TRP A 290 9.02 -23.86 5.02
CA TRP A 290 7.87 -23.98 4.12
C TRP A 290 6.56 -23.49 4.74
N ILE A 291 6.32 -23.82 6.01
CA ILE A 291 5.15 -23.36 6.76
C ILE A 291 5.64 -22.75 8.06
N LYS A 292 5.30 -21.48 8.29
CA LYS A 292 5.55 -20.79 9.55
C LYS A 292 4.44 -19.80 9.85
N ILE A 293 3.86 -19.92 11.03
CA ILE A 293 2.87 -19.00 11.55
C ILE A 293 3.60 -17.99 12.43
N PRO A 294 3.56 -16.68 12.11
CA PRO A 294 4.08 -15.64 13.00
C PRO A 294 3.29 -15.64 14.31
N TYR A 295 4.00 -15.72 15.44
CA TYR A 295 3.41 -15.66 16.78
C TYR A 295 3.87 -14.39 17.51
N PRO A 296 3.06 -13.86 18.46
CA PRO A 296 3.44 -12.68 19.22
C PRO A 296 4.75 -12.93 19.97
N PHE A 297 5.60 -11.89 20.05
CA PHE A 297 6.89 -11.93 20.75
C PHE A 297 7.91 -12.99 20.25
N GLN A 298 7.85 -13.38 18.97
CA GLN A 298 8.81 -14.34 18.37
C GLN A 298 10.29 -13.92 18.40
N TRP A 299 10.58 -12.65 18.70
CA TRP A 299 11.94 -12.13 18.87
C TRP A 299 12.34 -11.94 20.35
N GLY A 300 11.48 -12.33 21.30
CA GLY A 300 11.69 -12.19 22.75
C GLY A 300 10.80 -11.13 23.40
N THR A 301 11.00 -10.89 24.70
CA THR A 301 10.19 -9.93 25.46
C THR A 301 10.50 -8.49 25.03
N PRO A 302 9.47 -7.63 24.86
CA PRO A 302 9.65 -6.27 24.38
C PRO A 302 10.45 -5.44 25.39
N ILE A 303 11.30 -4.55 24.88
CA ILE A 303 12.11 -3.64 25.68
C ILE A 303 11.51 -2.25 25.54
N PHE A 304 11.16 -1.62 26.66
CA PHE A 304 10.53 -0.30 26.69
C PHE A 304 11.57 0.77 27.01
N THR A 305 11.86 1.62 26.03
CA THR A 305 12.75 2.78 26.19
C THR A 305 11.98 4.03 25.80
N ALA A 306 11.98 5.05 26.67
CA ALA A 306 11.21 6.28 26.45
C ALA A 306 11.64 7.02 25.17
N GLY A 307 12.96 7.15 24.93
CA GLY A 307 13.49 7.83 23.74
C GLY A 307 13.06 7.18 22.43
N HIS A 308 13.11 5.85 22.36
CA HIS A 308 12.68 5.08 21.18
C HIS A 308 11.15 5.17 20.99
N SER A 309 10.39 5.20 22.08
CA SER A 309 8.92 5.31 22.05
C SER A 309 8.45 6.66 21.51
N PHE A 310 9.10 7.75 21.90
CA PHE A 310 8.73 9.10 21.42
C PHE A 310 8.90 9.24 19.90
N GLY A 311 9.99 8.69 19.34
CA GLY A 311 10.19 8.65 17.89
C GLY A 311 9.09 7.86 17.16
N MET A 312 8.65 6.73 17.73
CA MET A 312 7.57 5.92 17.17
C MET A 312 6.19 6.60 17.27
N MET A 313 5.93 7.37 18.33
CA MET A 313 4.69 8.16 18.46
C MET A 313 4.55 9.19 17.33
N GLY A 314 5.65 9.83 16.92
CA GLY A 314 5.66 10.73 15.76
C GLY A 314 5.27 10.01 14.46
N ALA A 315 5.83 8.83 14.21
CA ALA A 315 5.48 8.03 13.03
C ALA A 315 4.02 7.55 13.02
N VAL A 316 3.45 7.23 14.20
CA VAL A 316 2.03 6.91 14.34
C VAL A 316 1.14 8.08 13.91
N LEU A 317 1.47 9.31 14.32
CA LEU A 317 0.71 10.49 13.90
C LEU A 317 0.74 10.65 12.38
N VAL A 318 1.92 10.55 11.76
CA VAL A 318 2.06 10.60 10.30
C VAL A 318 1.22 9.51 9.65
N SER A 319 1.28 8.28 10.16
CA SER A 319 0.50 7.16 9.62
C SER A 319 -1.02 7.35 9.75
N ALA A 320 -1.50 8.04 10.79
CA ALA A 320 -2.91 8.39 10.94
C ALA A 320 -3.36 9.44 9.89
N PHE A 321 -2.51 10.42 9.56
CA PHE A 321 -2.76 11.37 8.46
C PHE A 321 -2.78 10.66 7.10
N GLU A 322 -1.79 9.82 6.82
CA GLU A 322 -1.70 9.02 5.59
C GLU A 322 -2.96 8.16 5.40
N SER A 323 -3.33 7.42 6.45
CA SER A 323 -4.51 6.56 6.48
C SER A 323 -5.78 7.36 6.23
N THR A 324 -5.96 8.51 6.87
CA THR A 324 -7.16 9.34 6.68
C THR A 324 -7.26 9.85 5.24
N GLY A 325 -6.15 10.32 4.65
CA GLY A 325 -6.09 10.71 3.25
C GLY A 325 -6.43 9.57 2.29
N ALA A 326 -5.90 8.36 2.57
CA ALA A 326 -6.20 7.16 1.80
C ALA A 326 -7.70 6.81 1.87
N HIS A 327 -8.34 6.90 3.04
CA HIS A 327 -9.78 6.65 3.17
C HIS A 327 -10.63 7.63 2.35
N PHE A 328 -10.28 8.91 2.34
CA PHE A 328 -10.98 9.89 1.48
C PHE A 328 -10.75 9.62 -0.01
N ALA A 329 -9.51 9.30 -0.40
CA ALA A 329 -9.19 8.97 -1.79
C ALA A 329 -9.92 7.69 -2.25
N THR A 330 -9.90 6.63 -1.44
CA THR A 330 -10.60 5.38 -1.72
C THR A 330 -12.11 5.57 -1.77
N ALA A 331 -12.70 6.36 -0.87
CA ALA A 331 -14.13 6.64 -0.94
C ALA A 331 -14.52 7.31 -2.27
N ARG A 332 -13.73 8.31 -2.71
CA ARG A 332 -13.95 8.96 -4.02
C ARG A 332 -13.75 7.99 -5.18
N LEU A 333 -12.63 7.25 -5.22
CA LEU A 333 -12.32 6.31 -6.30
C LEU A 333 -13.32 5.15 -6.39
N ALA A 334 -13.88 4.71 -5.26
CA ALA A 334 -14.90 3.67 -5.22
C ALA A 334 -16.32 4.19 -5.49
N GLY A 335 -16.50 5.49 -5.74
CA GLY A 335 -17.81 6.12 -5.87
C GLY A 335 -18.66 5.98 -4.61
N ALA A 336 -18.04 5.89 -3.43
CA ALA A 336 -18.72 5.80 -2.15
C ALA A 336 -18.88 7.19 -1.51
N THR A 337 -19.86 7.34 -0.63
CA THR A 337 -20.00 8.57 0.17
C THR A 337 -18.77 8.76 1.08
N PRO A 338 -18.28 10.00 1.28
CA PRO A 338 -17.17 10.26 2.18
C PRO A 338 -17.45 9.67 3.59
N PRO A 339 -16.47 8.97 4.20
CA PRO A 339 -16.69 8.31 5.47
C PRO A 339 -16.94 9.36 6.57
N PRO A 340 -17.96 9.16 7.44
CA PRO A 340 -18.20 10.08 8.54
C PRO A 340 -17.04 10.05 9.55
N ALA A 341 -16.88 11.15 10.27
CA ALA A 341 -15.79 11.35 11.23
C ALA A 341 -15.70 10.22 12.29
N SER A 342 -16.82 9.65 12.72
CA SER A 342 -16.86 8.52 13.66
C SER A 342 -16.25 7.25 13.10
N VAL A 343 -16.49 6.97 11.81
CA VAL A 343 -15.94 5.79 11.11
C VAL A 343 -14.45 5.97 10.85
N LEU A 344 -14.01 7.18 10.52
CA LEU A 344 -12.58 7.52 10.40
C LEU A 344 -11.85 7.36 11.74
N SER A 345 -12.44 7.86 12.83
CA SER A 345 -11.84 7.75 14.17
C SER A 345 -11.73 6.28 14.60
N ARG A 346 -12.77 5.48 14.35
CA ARG A 346 -12.75 4.03 14.60
C ARG A 346 -11.67 3.32 13.78
N SER A 347 -11.53 3.68 12.51
CA SER A 347 -10.48 3.11 11.66
C SER A 347 -9.09 3.41 12.18
N VAL A 348 -8.81 4.66 12.57
CA VAL A 348 -7.52 5.02 13.14
C VAL A 348 -7.27 4.30 14.47
N GLY A 349 -8.30 4.05 15.27
CA GLY A 349 -8.17 3.27 16.50
C GLY A 349 -7.91 1.78 16.28
N LEU A 350 -8.32 1.22 15.13
CA LEU A 350 -8.08 -0.18 14.76
C LEU A 350 -6.76 -0.40 14.02
N GLN A 351 -6.14 0.68 13.54
CA GLN A 351 -4.85 0.70 12.85
C GLN A 351 -3.69 0.54 13.84
#